data_AF-A0A9D2VXN1-F1
#
_entry.id   AF-A0A9D2VXN1-F1
#
_cell.length_a   1.000
_cell.length_b   1.000
_cell.length_c   1.000
_cell.angle_alpha   90.00
_cell.angle_beta   90.00
_cell.angle_gamma   90.00
#
_symmetry.space_group_name_H-M   'P 1'
#
loop_
_entity.id
_entity.type
_entity.pdbx_description
1 polymer ?
#
loop_
_entity_poly.entity_id
_entity_poly.type
_entity_poly.pdbx_seq_one_letter_code
_entity_poly.pdbx_strand_id
1 'polypeptide(L)'
;MTIKDVEDRTGLYNQTVFKLDSISFLHIWGSMLTWTTITVLCLIIGTLSFSKLPTEIPVQWSKGASTSLVNKNWIFICPVICILIRYLLKPLIYVKLQMNNYYGEIITEYLTNYTCFIVLSVEIFSILFTFGVVKSVVVLLFVNTAVFIGLLAVGLVKMDLREK
;
A
#
# COMPACT_ATOMS: atom_id res chain seq x y z
N MET A 1 25.57 7.55 39.53
CA MET A 1 25.01 7.43 38.17
C MET A 1 26.01 8.05 37.23
N THR A 2 26.71 7.25 36.42
CA THR A 2 27.77 7.74 35.54
C THR A 2 27.20 8.18 34.19
N ILE A 3 27.91 9.05 33.45
CA ILE A 3 27.50 9.52 32.11
C ILE A 3 27.22 8.32 31.18
N LYS A 4 27.98 7.23 31.31
CA LYS A 4 27.76 5.97 30.57
C LYS A 4 26.41 5.31 30.91
N ASP A 5 25.99 5.32 32.17
CA ASP A 5 24.68 4.78 32.57
C ASP A 5 23.50 5.60 32.02
N VAL A 6 23.71 6.92 31.85
CA VAL A 6 22.71 7.79 31.22
C VAL A 6 22.64 7.49 29.73
N GLU A 7 23.78 7.42 29.06
CA GLU A 7 23.87 7.18 27.62
C GLU A 7 23.34 5.80 27.21
N ASP A 8 23.66 4.75 27.98
CA ASP A 8 23.08 3.41 27.80
C ASP A 8 21.56 3.40 28.05
N ARG A 9 21.05 4.15 29.04
CA ARG A 9 19.60 4.25 29.27
C ARG A 9 18.88 5.01 28.17
N THR A 10 19.45 6.10 27.64
CA THR A 10 18.89 6.81 26.49
C THR A 10 18.94 5.97 25.23
N GLY A 11 20.03 5.25 24.98
CA GLY A 11 20.15 4.33 23.84
C GLY A 11 19.11 3.20 23.89
N LEU A 12 18.92 2.58 25.06
CA LEU A 12 17.92 1.53 25.26
C LEU A 12 16.48 2.07 25.14
N TYR A 13 16.22 3.27 25.67
CA TYR A 13 14.91 3.92 25.59
C TYR A 13 14.54 4.27 24.16
N ASN A 14 15.44 4.91 23.41
CA ASN A 14 15.24 5.27 22.01
C ASN A 14 14.97 4.02 21.17
N GLN A 15 15.78 2.97 21.32
CA GLN A 15 15.54 1.72 20.59
C GLN A 15 14.17 1.09 20.91
N THR A 16 13.71 1.20 22.15
CA THR A 16 12.40 0.66 22.60
C THR A 16 11.23 1.49 22.06
N VAL A 17 11.33 2.82 22.08
CA VAL A 17 10.33 3.75 21.51
C VAL A 17 10.25 3.57 19.99
N PHE A 18 11.40 3.50 19.31
CA PHE A 18 11.45 3.25 17.87
C PHE A 18 10.76 1.93 17.50
N LYS A 19 10.99 0.87 18.29
CA LYS A 19 10.35 -0.43 18.08
C LYS A 19 8.83 -0.38 18.32
N LEU A 20 8.38 0.32 19.37
CA LEU A 20 6.95 0.47 19.67
C LEU A 20 6.19 1.25 18.60
N ASP A 21 6.75 2.34 18.08
CA ASP A 21 6.08 3.17 17.07
C ASP A 21 6.07 2.53 15.68
N SER A 22 7.14 1.80 15.32
CA SER A 22 7.12 0.99 14.11
C SER A 22 6.11 -0.17 14.20
N ILE A 23 5.93 -0.77 15.39
CA ILE A 23 4.84 -1.74 15.64
C ILE A 23 3.47 -1.08 15.52
N SER A 24 3.30 0.12 16.07
CA SER A 24 2.03 0.86 16.02
C SER A 24 1.66 1.24 14.58
N PHE A 25 2.63 1.70 13.79
CA PHE A 25 2.45 1.99 12.37
C PHE A 25 2.08 0.73 11.58
N LEU A 26 2.82 -0.36 11.76
CA LEU A 26 2.53 -1.65 11.13
C LEU A 26 1.13 -2.17 11.52
N HIS A 27 0.69 -1.93 12.75
CA HIS A 27 -0.63 -2.33 13.21
C HIS A 27 -1.75 -1.47 12.60
N ILE A 28 -1.54 -0.16 12.46
CA ILE A 28 -2.51 0.73 11.79
C ILE A 28 -2.61 0.36 10.31
N TRP A 29 -1.48 0.20 9.63
CA TRP A 29 -1.44 -0.14 8.21
C TRP A 29 -1.80 -1.59 7.90
N GLY A 30 -1.51 -2.52 8.80
CA GLY A 30 -1.90 -3.93 8.72
C GLY A 30 -3.35 -4.19 9.14
N SER A 31 -4.08 -3.20 9.66
CA SER A 31 -5.45 -3.42 10.13
C SER A 31 -6.42 -3.85 9.02
N MET A 32 -7.42 -4.65 9.40
CA MET A 32 -8.62 -4.92 8.59
C MET A 32 -9.31 -3.63 8.12
N LEU A 33 -9.30 -2.57 8.93
CA LEU A 33 -9.91 -1.29 8.57
C LEU A 33 -9.25 -0.67 7.34
N THR A 34 -7.93 -0.64 7.29
CA THR A 34 -7.16 -0.08 6.17
C THR A 34 -7.49 -0.81 4.87
N TRP A 35 -7.58 -2.14 4.92
CA TRP A 35 -8.01 -2.92 3.76
C TRP A 35 -9.42 -2.61 3.30
N THR A 36 -10.38 -2.55 4.23
CA THR A 36 -11.78 -2.24 3.90
C THR A 36 -11.86 -0.87 3.26
N THR A 37 -11.14 0.14 3.79
CA THR A 37 -11.11 1.47 3.18
C THR A 37 -10.53 1.45 1.77
N ILE A 38 -9.41 0.74 1.53
CA ILE A 38 -8.81 0.63 0.20
C ILE A 38 -9.77 -0.05 -0.79
N THR A 39 -10.45 -1.12 -0.36
CA THR A 39 -11.37 -1.88 -1.22
C THR A 39 -12.64 -1.08 -1.54
N VAL A 40 -13.18 -0.36 -0.55
CA VAL A 40 -14.32 0.54 -0.76
C VAL A 40 -13.94 1.70 -1.68
N LEU A 41 -12.75 2.30 -1.51
CA LEU A 41 -12.25 3.34 -2.40
C LEU A 41 -12.11 2.83 -3.84
N CYS A 42 -11.56 1.63 -4.02
CA CYS A 42 -11.47 0.95 -5.31
C CYS A 42 -12.86 0.83 -5.97
N LEU A 43 -13.86 0.33 -5.23
CA LEU A 43 -15.23 0.23 -5.74
C LEU A 43 -15.86 1.60 -6.06
N ILE A 44 -15.67 2.61 -5.22
CA ILE A 44 -16.21 3.97 -5.44
C ILE A 44 -15.58 4.58 -6.70
N ILE A 45 -14.26 4.47 -6.86
CA ILE A 45 -13.55 5.03 -8.02
C ILE A 45 -13.96 4.30 -9.30
N GLY A 46 -14.02 2.97 -9.26
CA GLY A 46 -14.50 2.16 -10.38
C GLY A 46 -15.91 2.53 -10.80
N THR A 47 -16.85 2.62 -9.85
CA THR A 47 -18.26 2.97 -10.14
C THR A 47 -18.43 4.40 -10.67
N LEU A 48 -17.77 5.39 -10.07
CA LEU A 48 -17.85 6.79 -10.52
C LEU A 48 -17.20 6.99 -11.90
N SER A 49 -16.12 6.27 -12.17
CA SER A 49 -15.39 6.41 -13.44
C SER A 49 -16.07 5.62 -14.56
N PHE A 50 -16.80 4.53 -14.26
CA PHE A 50 -17.45 3.65 -15.24
C PHE A 50 -18.38 4.39 -16.21
N SER A 51 -19.06 5.44 -15.75
CA SER A 51 -19.97 6.25 -16.57
C SER A 51 -19.23 7.13 -17.59
N LYS A 52 -17.97 7.49 -17.32
CA LYS A 52 -17.17 8.41 -18.13
C LYS A 52 -16.06 7.70 -18.92
N LEU A 53 -15.84 6.41 -18.67
CA LEU A 53 -14.83 5.62 -19.36
C LEU A 53 -15.29 5.25 -20.78
N PRO A 54 -14.41 5.36 -21.78
CA PRO A 54 -14.64 4.83 -23.12
C PRO A 54 -14.84 3.30 -23.06
N THR A 55 -15.40 2.72 -24.12
CA THR A 55 -15.72 1.28 -24.20
C THR A 55 -14.50 0.37 -24.01
N GLU A 56 -13.30 0.90 -24.28
CA GLU A 56 -12.03 0.20 -24.16
C GLU A 56 -11.01 1.01 -23.33
N ILE A 57 -10.37 0.34 -22.37
CA ILE A 57 -9.37 0.88 -21.44
C ILE A 57 -8.03 0.19 -21.74
N PRO A 58 -6.91 0.92 -21.75
CA PRO A 58 -5.59 0.31 -21.92
C PRO A 58 -5.14 -0.40 -20.64
N VAL A 59 -4.81 -1.70 -20.72
CA VAL A 59 -4.27 -2.51 -19.61
C VAL A 59 -2.77 -2.78 -19.74
N GLN A 60 -2.21 -2.61 -20.93
CA GLN A 60 -0.76 -2.68 -21.15
C GLN A 60 -0.24 -1.35 -21.68
N TRP A 61 0.77 -0.82 -20.99
CA TRP A 61 1.41 0.46 -21.30
C TRP A 61 2.85 0.20 -21.73
N SER A 62 3.19 0.50 -22.98
CA SER A 62 4.58 0.43 -23.47
C SER A 62 4.96 1.75 -24.12
N LYS A 63 6.01 2.42 -23.60
CA LYS A 63 6.59 3.66 -24.15
C LYS A 63 5.57 4.73 -24.59
N GLY A 64 4.47 4.90 -23.85
CA GLY A 64 3.44 5.92 -24.13
C GLY A 64 2.34 5.50 -25.09
N ALA A 65 2.27 4.22 -25.49
CA ALA A 65 1.19 3.64 -26.30
C ALA A 65 0.50 2.47 -25.59
N SER A 66 -0.80 2.34 -25.82
CA SER A 66 -1.62 1.21 -25.36
C SER A 66 -1.42 0.01 -26.29
N THR A 67 -0.77 -1.06 -25.80
CA THR A 67 -0.53 -2.27 -26.61
C THR A 67 -1.67 -3.29 -26.53
N SER A 68 -2.55 -3.16 -25.53
CA SER A 68 -3.75 -3.98 -25.39
C SER A 68 -4.89 -3.16 -24.79
N LEU A 69 -6.01 -3.15 -25.50
CA LEU A 69 -7.26 -2.52 -25.14
C LEU A 69 -8.20 -3.58 -24.57
N VAL A 70 -8.78 -3.31 -23.42
CA VAL A 70 -9.70 -4.22 -22.74
C VAL A 70 -11.03 -3.53 -22.46
N ASN A 71 -12.12 -4.30 -22.39
CA ASN A 71 -13.45 -3.74 -22.15
C ASN A 71 -13.50 -2.92 -20.84
N LYS A 72 -14.25 -1.82 -20.81
CA LYS A 72 -14.39 -0.98 -19.60
C LYS A 72 -14.81 -1.70 -18.31
N ASN A 73 -15.44 -2.87 -18.42
CA ASN A 73 -15.77 -3.73 -17.28
C ASN A 73 -14.51 -4.21 -16.51
N TRP A 74 -13.33 -4.13 -17.12
CA TRP A 74 -12.05 -4.46 -16.47
C TRP A 74 -11.74 -3.62 -15.24
N ILE A 75 -12.32 -2.43 -15.09
CA ILE A 75 -12.10 -1.61 -13.90
C ILE A 75 -12.59 -2.30 -12.62
N PHE A 76 -13.64 -3.14 -12.73
CA PHE A 76 -14.16 -3.93 -11.62
C PHE A 76 -13.32 -5.17 -11.29
N ILE A 77 -12.33 -5.51 -12.12
CA ILE A 77 -11.40 -6.60 -11.81
C ILE A 77 -10.42 -6.16 -10.71
N CYS A 78 -10.05 -4.88 -10.63
CA CYS A 78 -9.20 -4.35 -9.55
C CYS A 78 -9.72 -4.68 -8.14
N PRO A 79 -10.98 -4.38 -7.75
CA PRO A 79 -11.49 -4.71 -6.42
C PRO A 79 -11.62 -6.22 -6.21
N VAL A 80 -11.98 -6.99 -7.25
CA VAL A 80 -12.04 -8.47 -7.17
C VAL A 80 -10.65 -9.05 -6.92
N ILE A 81 -9.61 -8.54 -7.60
CA ILE A 81 -8.22 -8.93 -7.38
C ILE A 81 -7.78 -8.56 -5.95
N CYS A 82 -8.11 -7.37 -5.44
CA CYS A 82 -7.80 -6.99 -4.04
C CYS A 82 -8.42 -7.98 -3.03
N ILE A 83 -9.66 -8.41 -3.26
CA ILE A 83 -10.34 -9.41 -2.43
C ILE A 83 -9.65 -10.77 -2.56
N LEU A 84 -9.39 -11.24 -3.78
CA LEU A 84 -8.73 -12.52 -4.04
C LEU A 84 -7.32 -12.55 -3.45
N ILE A 85 -6.53 -11.49 -3.60
CA ILE A 85 -5.19 -11.35 -3.02
C ILE A 85 -5.26 -11.48 -1.49
N ARG A 86 -6.26 -10.90 -0.82
CA ARG A 86 -6.42 -11.07 0.63
C ARG A 86 -6.67 -12.53 1.02
N TYR A 87 -7.50 -13.23 0.25
CA TYR A 87 -7.77 -14.64 0.51
C TYR A 87 -6.63 -15.58 0.08
N LEU A 88 -5.81 -15.20 -0.90
CA LEU A 88 -4.74 -16.04 -1.46
C LEU A 88 -3.38 -15.80 -0.79
N LEU A 89 -2.99 -14.55 -0.53
CA LEU A 89 -1.71 -14.26 0.14
C LEU A 89 -1.73 -14.68 1.61
N LYS A 90 -2.87 -14.55 2.32
CA LYS A 90 -2.95 -14.93 3.74
C LYS A 90 -2.54 -16.40 3.97
N PRO A 91 -3.07 -17.41 3.26
CA PRO A 91 -2.60 -18.79 3.39
C PRO A 91 -1.21 -19.03 2.79
N LEU A 92 -0.83 -18.36 1.68
CA LEU A 92 0.48 -18.55 1.06
C LEU A 92 1.63 -18.05 1.94
N ILE A 93 1.48 -16.89 2.58
CA ILE A 93 2.46 -16.34 3.51
C ILE A 93 2.48 -17.15 4.80
N TYR A 94 1.33 -17.57 5.31
CA TYR A 94 1.25 -18.44 6.50
C TYR A 94 2.02 -19.75 6.30
N VAL A 95 1.91 -20.37 5.13
CA VAL A 95 2.59 -21.64 4.82
C VAL A 95 4.06 -21.46 4.44
N LYS A 96 4.40 -20.46 3.60
CA LYS A 96 5.78 -20.28 3.10
C LYS A 96 6.71 -19.58 4.08
N LEU A 97 6.22 -18.65 4.89
CA LEU A 97 7.06 -17.78 5.73
C LEU A 97 7.26 -18.33 7.15
N GLN A 98 6.69 -19.51 7.47
CA GLN A 98 6.79 -20.20 8.78
C GLN A 98 6.63 -19.27 10.00
N MET A 99 5.85 -18.19 9.87
CA MET A 99 5.64 -17.25 10.96
C MET A 99 4.46 -17.69 11.83
N ASN A 100 4.70 -18.67 12.70
CA ASN A 100 3.75 -19.06 13.76
C ASN A 100 3.70 -18.05 14.93
N ASN A 101 4.17 -16.82 14.72
CA ASN A 101 4.30 -15.79 15.75
C ASN A 101 3.41 -14.59 15.39
N TYR A 102 2.89 -13.90 16.42
CA TYR A 102 2.01 -12.71 16.32
C TYR A 102 2.50 -11.64 15.32
N TYR A 103 3.82 -11.43 15.22
CA TYR A 103 4.40 -10.46 14.27
C TYR A 103 4.20 -10.84 12.80
N GLY A 104 4.15 -12.14 12.48
CA GLY A 104 3.96 -12.60 11.10
C GLY A 104 2.58 -12.32 10.55
N GLU A 105 1.56 -12.36 11.41
CA GLU A 105 0.20 -11.98 11.03
C GLU A 105 0.17 -10.49 10.67
N ILE A 106 0.71 -9.61 11.51
CA ILE A 106 0.77 -8.16 11.25
C ILE A 106 1.54 -7.86 9.95
N ILE A 107 2.68 -8.50 9.71
CA ILE A 107 3.47 -8.32 8.48
C ILE A 107 2.68 -8.81 7.24
N THR A 108 1.98 -9.93 7.36
CA THR A 108 1.17 -10.49 6.28
C THR A 108 0.01 -9.56 5.91
N GLU A 109 -0.68 -9.01 6.91
CA GLU A 109 -1.77 -8.08 6.68
C GLU A 109 -1.26 -6.75 6.11
N TYR A 110 -0.11 -6.26 6.58
CA TYR A 110 0.58 -5.11 5.98
C TYR A 110 0.90 -5.32 4.49
N LEU A 111 1.56 -6.44 4.14
CA LEU A 111 1.92 -6.76 2.76
C LEU A 111 0.69 -6.90 1.86
N THR A 112 -0.38 -7.49 2.39
CA THR A 112 -1.65 -7.63 1.69
C THR A 112 -2.28 -6.25 1.43
N ASN A 113 -2.31 -5.39 2.43
CA ASN A 113 -2.86 -4.03 2.31
C ASN A 113 -2.05 -3.17 1.35
N TYR A 114 -0.71 -3.28 1.39
CA TYR A 114 0.19 -2.63 0.45
C TYR A 114 -0.03 -3.10 -0.99
N THR A 115 -0.22 -4.40 -1.20
CA THR A 115 -0.54 -4.95 -2.53
C THR A 115 -1.88 -4.41 -3.05
N CYS A 116 -2.91 -4.32 -2.19
CA CYS A 116 -4.19 -3.72 -2.55
C CYS A 116 -4.05 -2.22 -2.88
N PHE A 117 -3.17 -1.50 -2.18
CA PHE A 117 -2.87 -0.10 -2.47
C PHE A 117 -2.23 0.08 -3.85
N ILE A 118 -1.30 -0.80 -4.24
CA ILE A 118 -0.72 -0.78 -5.60
C ILE A 118 -1.81 -0.99 -6.66
N VAL A 119 -2.72 -1.94 -6.44
CA VAL A 119 -3.84 -2.20 -7.37
C VAL A 119 -4.74 -0.97 -7.52
N LEU A 120 -5.08 -0.31 -6.41
CA LEU A 120 -5.81 0.97 -6.41
C LEU A 120 -5.08 2.06 -7.20
N SER A 121 -3.77 2.19 -7.00
CA SER A 121 -2.96 3.15 -7.76
C SER A 121 -2.95 2.86 -9.27
N VAL A 122 -2.90 1.58 -9.67
CA VAL A 122 -3.02 1.16 -11.08
C VAL A 122 -4.39 1.52 -11.65
N GLU A 123 -5.47 1.33 -10.88
CA GLU A 123 -6.82 1.71 -11.28
C GLU A 123 -6.93 3.21 -11.56
N ILE A 124 -6.48 4.05 -10.61
CA ILE A 124 -6.49 5.51 -10.75
C ILE A 124 -5.65 5.95 -11.95
N PHE A 125 -4.47 5.35 -12.14
CA PHE A 125 -3.62 5.64 -13.28
C PHE A 125 -4.26 5.26 -14.61
N SER A 126 -4.93 4.11 -14.68
CA SER A 126 -5.64 3.66 -15.88
C SER A 126 -6.71 4.67 -16.29
N ILE A 127 -7.46 5.21 -15.32
CA ILE A 127 -8.44 6.26 -15.54
C ILE A 127 -7.77 7.56 -16.03
N LEU A 128 -6.74 8.03 -15.33
CA LEU A 128 -6.01 9.26 -15.68
C LEU A 128 -5.36 9.19 -17.06
N PHE A 129 -4.80 8.02 -17.42
CA PHE A 129 -4.23 7.77 -18.73
C PHE A 129 -5.30 7.81 -19.82
N THR A 130 -6.47 7.25 -19.55
CA THR A 130 -7.62 7.25 -20.47
C THR A 130 -8.14 8.67 -20.74
N PHE A 131 -8.10 9.55 -19.73
CA PHE A 131 -8.42 10.97 -19.90
C PHE A 131 -7.26 11.82 -20.47
N GLY A 132 -6.11 11.20 -20.78
CA GLY A 132 -4.95 11.89 -21.35
C GLY A 132 -4.18 12.77 -20.36
N VAL A 133 -4.49 12.69 -19.06
CA VAL A 133 -3.83 13.50 -18.00
C VAL A 133 -2.40 13.03 -17.77
N VAL A 134 -2.17 11.71 -17.83
CA VAL A 134 -0.85 11.11 -17.55
C VAL A 134 -0.45 10.21 -18.72
N LYS A 135 0.79 10.34 -19.19
CA LYS A 135 1.30 9.59 -20.36
C LYS A 135 2.32 8.51 -20.03
N SER A 136 2.84 8.50 -18.80
CA SER A 136 3.97 7.64 -18.44
C SER A 136 3.71 6.86 -17.15
N VAL A 137 3.91 5.55 -17.24
CA VAL A 137 3.90 4.63 -16.09
C VAL A 137 4.99 4.97 -15.06
N VAL A 138 6.03 5.71 -15.47
CA VAL A 138 7.07 6.19 -14.54
C VAL A 138 6.48 7.12 -13.48
N VAL A 139 5.45 7.90 -13.83
CA VAL A 139 4.74 8.76 -12.87
C VAL A 139 4.01 7.91 -11.83
N LEU A 140 3.36 6.82 -12.24
CA LEU A 140 2.71 5.87 -11.31
C LEU A 140 3.73 5.25 -10.35
N LEU A 141 4.87 4.78 -10.88
CA LEU A 141 5.94 4.22 -10.06
C LEU A 141 6.49 5.26 -9.08
N PHE A 142 6.75 6.48 -9.55
CA PHE A 142 7.24 7.57 -8.72
C PHE A 142 6.25 7.95 -7.61
N VAL A 143 4.96 8.04 -7.91
CA VAL A 143 3.91 8.32 -6.91
C VAL A 143 3.81 7.20 -5.88
N ASN A 144 3.80 5.94 -6.32
CA ASN A 144 3.77 4.79 -5.38
C ASN A 144 5.01 4.78 -4.48
N THR A 145 6.19 5.02 -5.03
CA THR A 145 7.43 5.11 -4.26
C THR A 145 7.43 6.31 -3.31
N ALA A 146 6.96 7.48 -3.76
CA ALA A 146 6.86 8.68 -2.92
C ALA A 146 5.86 8.49 -1.77
N VAL A 147 4.73 7.83 -2.01
CA VAL A 147 3.77 7.49 -0.95
C VAL A 147 4.39 6.50 0.04
N PHE A 148 5.09 5.47 -0.45
CA PHE A 148 5.77 4.51 0.41
C PHE A 148 6.86 5.18 1.28
N ILE A 149 7.72 6.00 0.68
CA ILE A 149 8.76 6.76 1.40
C ILE A 149 8.13 7.79 2.34
N GLY A 150 7.07 8.47 1.92
CA GLY A 150 6.37 9.46 2.75
C GLY A 150 5.71 8.83 3.97
N LEU A 151 5.10 7.64 3.82
CA LEU A 151 4.55 6.87 4.92
C LEU A 151 5.63 6.43 5.91
N LEU A 152 6.78 5.96 5.40
CA LEU A 152 7.94 5.62 6.23
C LEU A 152 8.49 6.86 6.95
N ALA A 153 8.60 8.00 6.27
CA ALA A 153 9.10 9.25 6.81
C ALA A 153 8.15 9.83 7.88
N VAL A 154 6.83 9.77 7.68
CA VAL A 154 5.84 10.16 8.71
C VAL A 154 5.93 9.25 9.92
N GLY A 155 6.16 7.94 9.71
CA GLY A 155 6.51 7.01 10.77
C GLY A 155 7.72 7.50 11.56
N LEU A 156 8.83 7.78 10.87
CA LEU A 156 10.09 8.24 11.46
C LEU A 156 10.00 9.61 12.16
N VAL A 157 9.31 10.59 11.59
CA VAL A 157 9.17 11.93 12.17
C VAL A 157 8.27 11.91 13.41
N LYS A 158 7.24 11.06 13.45
CA LYS A 158 6.48 10.85 14.69
C LYS A 158 7.34 10.26 15.80
N MET A 159 8.37 9.48 15.46
CA MET A 159 9.31 8.91 16.41
C MET A 159 10.24 10.00 16.96
N ASP A 160 10.80 10.84 16.08
CA ASP A 160 11.67 11.98 16.45
C ASP A 160 10.94 13.01 17.33
N LEU A 161 9.66 13.29 17.05
CA LEU A 161 8.86 14.23 17.84
C LEU A 161 8.44 13.70 19.23
N ARG A 162 8.49 12.38 19.47
CA ARG A 162 8.26 11.79 20.81
C ARG A 162 9.53 11.69 21.64
N GLU A 163 10.68 11.93 21.04
CA GLU A 163 11.99 11.94 21.70
C GLU A 163 12.31 13.31 22.35
N LYS A 164 11.51 14.35 22.04
CA LYS A 164 11.65 15.73 22.52
C LYS A 164 10.63 16.09 23.59
#